data_AF-A0A0M4KCR0-F1
#
_entry.id   AF-A0A0M4KCR0-F1
#
_cell.length_a   1.000
_cell.length_b   1.000
_cell.length_c   1.000
_cell.angle_alpha   90.00
_cell.angle_beta   90.00
_cell.angle_gamma   90.00
#
_symmetry.space_group_name_H-M   'P 1'
#
loop_
_entity.id
_entity.type
_entity.pdbx_description
1 polymer ?
#
loop_
_entity_poly.entity_id
_entity_poly.type
_entity_poly.pdbx_seq_one_letter_code
_entity_poly.pdbx_strand_id
1 'polypeptide(L)'
;MKKLLSLLGAVTLVASSSATVVACGDTDPQKDKITNDLIKKFEKDINNIFAQHLEENVYQNLINLPATEINNQFLNKETINKYQGKSFEEIGEYRLNQLNSDIIKILDIENLEKRLNELKAINEYKIILGDVKNLYKGIVFDWNTLKINSNNSHQMYLGNVVLDYKIEIQYKGKKEIETLSIGDTLKYTSTDNDSLKTATDLFYRNIASDYLGSKAQDDIKQTNLKWKDIRGSKKVSDGYGKIDKELANYYDLDRKTNGFEKSIISFVKSQYFSDLDSLPIAFEGESIFKGAELNQTSLLTSANKMKSYLREDGIKYHYSNVNDQVMLRTMFRNNPETTNAKQTLRNLYFQKKNKDVWNKDFNLLKVDFLKTLKGNFESYKSSDEYKSSIAMGYIDLKGLSINLGSNAYIHQLPDFKIAVNYMIDLNETEDKALDDMSEFSVKTIKAFHETFGVDYDYGYTAEPNSKDDILMALKRSDFTKNIYFQGFRSSSHQMSSQLSLTNDLTNLESYRESMFDLANLPSDTFFTFSQRQSSMLHVAQHFLGQSKWGKGTNEEGKGIELFHHNDGAQPNDDDCQSIYWTFGYLSFNFNLDRIMNATSDLPLAGSKYFIVFS
;
A
#
# COMPACT_ATOMS: atom_id res chain seq x y z
N MET A 1 -3.95 49.44 27.89
CA MET A 1 -4.26 48.15 28.55
C MET A 1 -5.68 48.17 29.08
N LYS A 2 -6.40 47.04 28.98
CA LYS A 2 -7.79 46.80 29.44
C LYS A 2 -8.93 47.42 28.62
N LYS A 3 -8.85 47.30 27.28
CA LYS A 3 -9.92 47.55 26.29
C LYS A 3 -10.47 46.25 25.65
N LEU A 4 -10.55 45.14 26.39
CA LEU A 4 -10.79 43.83 25.75
C LEU A 4 -11.70 42.84 26.51
N LEU A 5 -12.57 43.29 27.42
CA LEU A 5 -13.38 42.36 28.23
C LEU A 5 -14.88 42.63 28.35
N SER A 6 -15.50 43.47 27.50
CA SER A 6 -16.93 43.80 27.67
C SER A 6 -17.76 43.87 26.39
N LEU A 7 -17.32 43.25 25.29
CA LEU A 7 -18.12 43.15 24.06
C LEU A 7 -18.23 41.70 23.54
N LEU A 8 -18.39 40.76 24.48
CA LEU A 8 -18.73 39.36 24.21
C LEU A 8 -20.13 39.03 24.76
N GLY A 9 -21.04 39.99 24.63
CA GLY A 9 -22.43 39.87 25.01
C GLY A 9 -23.30 40.57 23.97
N ALA A 10 -24.14 39.77 23.31
CA ALA A 10 -25.29 40.18 22.51
C ALA A 10 -25.02 40.81 21.12
N VAL A 11 -24.71 39.97 20.12
CA VAL A 11 -25.44 39.83 18.83
C VAL A 11 -24.95 38.47 18.26
N THR A 12 -25.70 37.38 18.25
CA THR A 12 -26.72 37.06 17.23
C THR A 12 -27.56 35.88 17.72
N LEU A 13 -28.82 36.15 18.02
CA LEU A 13 -29.86 35.15 18.24
C LEU A 13 -30.89 35.37 17.13
N VAL A 14 -30.72 34.70 16.00
CA VAL A 14 -31.81 34.43 15.05
C VAL A 14 -31.68 32.97 14.65
N ALA A 15 -32.65 32.21 15.15
CA ALA A 15 -32.84 30.80 14.89
C ALA A 15 -33.22 30.56 13.42
N SER A 16 -32.57 29.59 12.78
CA SER A 16 -33.23 28.74 11.80
C SER A 16 -33.33 27.33 12.39
N SER A 17 -34.53 27.00 12.82
CA SER A 17 -34.94 25.70 13.35
C SER A 17 -34.90 24.65 12.25
N SER A 18 -33.90 23.78 12.25
CA SER A 18 -34.05 22.43 11.72
C SER A 18 -34.33 21.50 12.91
N ALA A 19 -35.58 21.06 13.00
CA ALA A 19 -36.04 20.10 13.99
C ALA A 19 -35.19 18.83 13.91
N THR A 20 -34.30 18.65 14.88
CA THR A 20 -33.69 17.35 15.17
C THR A 20 -34.67 16.62 16.06
N VAL A 21 -35.32 15.59 15.51
CA VAL A 21 -36.05 14.59 16.28
C VAL A 21 -35.02 13.90 17.17
N VAL A 22 -35.02 14.26 18.46
CA VAL A 22 -34.29 13.55 19.50
C VAL A 22 -35.08 12.28 19.78
N ALA A 23 -34.69 11.19 19.13
CA ALA A 23 -34.96 9.87 19.67
C ALA A 23 -33.85 9.58 20.69
N CYS A 24 -34.19 9.70 21.98
CA CYS A 24 -33.38 9.16 23.07
C CYS A 24 -33.23 7.65 22.87
N GLY A 25 -32.07 7.25 22.35
CA GLY A 25 -31.49 5.95 22.60
C GLY A 25 -30.17 6.20 23.31
N ASP A 26 -30.06 5.80 24.58
CA ASP A 26 -28.80 5.74 25.31
C ASP A 26 -27.90 4.68 24.63
N THR A 27 -27.20 5.08 23.59
CA THR A 27 -25.94 4.46 23.21
C THR A 27 -24.86 5.46 23.56
N ASP A 28 -24.19 5.21 24.69
CA ASP A 28 -22.91 5.84 25.00
C ASP A 28 -22.05 5.76 23.74
N PRO A 29 -21.66 6.89 23.11
CA PRO A 29 -20.89 6.84 21.88
C PRO A 29 -19.60 6.13 22.24
N GLN A 30 -19.39 4.92 21.68
CA GLN A 30 -18.07 4.33 21.68
C GLN A 30 -17.13 5.44 21.22
N LYS A 31 -16.21 5.87 22.08
CA LYS A 31 -15.13 6.75 21.66
C LYS A 31 -14.43 5.99 20.54
N ASP A 32 -14.73 6.34 19.29
CA ASP A 32 -13.97 5.85 18.16
C ASP A 32 -12.51 6.09 18.54
N LYS A 33 -11.71 5.01 18.50
CA LYS A 33 -10.30 5.04 18.89
C LYS A 33 -9.47 5.16 17.63
N ILE A 34 -8.54 6.11 17.61
CA ILE A 34 -7.60 6.30 16.50
C ILE A 34 -6.73 5.05 16.47
N THR A 35 -6.66 4.34 15.34
CA THR A 35 -5.88 3.12 15.16
C THR A 35 -4.67 3.34 14.25
N ASN A 36 -3.59 2.55 14.42
CA ASN A 36 -2.45 2.56 13.50
C ASN A 36 -2.85 2.24 12.06
N ASP A 37 -3.76 1.29 11.82
CA ASP A 37 -4.20 0.97 10.45
C ASP A 37 -4.93 2.14 9.79
N LEU A 38 -5.74 2.88 10.57
CA LEU A 38 -6.41 4.07 10.07
C LEU A 38 -5.38 5.15 9.68
N ILE A 39 -4.36 5.36 10.50
CA ILE A 39 -3.26 6.29 10.21
C ILE A 39 -2.50 5.84 8.96
N LYS A 40 -2.08 4.58 8.86
CA LYS A 40 -1.38 4.04 7.69
C LYS A 40 -2.20 4.18 6.40
N LYS A 41 -3.50 3.91 6.48
CA LYS A 41 -4.41 4.08 5.35
C LYS A 41 -4.53 5.56 4.94
N PHE A 42 -4.66 6.45 5.92
CA PHE A 42 -4.68 7.90 5.69
C PHE A 42 -3.37 8.41 5.06
N GLU A 43 -2.21 7.98 5.57
CA GLU A 43 -0.90 8.31 5.00
C GLU A 43 -0.77 7.81 3.55
N LYS A 44 -1.28 6.62 3.25
CA LYS A 44 -1.34 6.08 1.88
C LYS A 44 -2.21 6.93 0.96
N ASP A 45 -3.41 7.30 1.41
CA ASP A 45 -4.32 8.15 0.63
C ASP A 45 -3.72 9.55 0.38
N ILE A 46 -3.02 10.12 1.36
CA ILE A 46 -2.28 11.36 1.16
C ILE A 46 -1.19 11.19 0.09
N ASN A 47 -0.36 10.15 0.19
CA ASN A 47 0.71 9.93 -0.79
C ASN A 47 0.14 9.78 -2.21
N ASN A 48 -0.99 9.08 -2.36
CA ASN A 48 -1.70 8.97 -3.63
C ASN A 48 -2.20 10.33 -4.14
N ILE A 49 -2.82 11.15 -3.27
CA ILE A 49 -3.25 12.52 -3.63
C ILE A 49 -2.06 13.36 -4.06
N PHE A 50 -0.94 13.29 -3.35
CA PHE A 50 0.27 14.04 -3.67
C PHE A 50 0.86 13.62 -5.01
N ALA A 51 1.00 12.32 -5.26
CA ALA A 51 1.50 11.79 -6.52
C ALA A 51 0.61 12.19 -7.71
N GLN A 52 -0.72 12.11 -7.55
CA GLN A 52 -1.68 12.54 -8.57
C GLN A 52 -1.63 14.06 -8.78
N HIS A 53 -1.45 14.83 -7.71
CA HIS A 53 -1.33 16.29 -7.80
C HIS A 53 -0.11 16.73 -8.60
N LEU A 54 1.04 16.09 -8.37
CA LEU A 54 2.26 16.36 -9.13
C LEU A 54 2.03 16.14 -10.63
N GLU A 55 1.40 15.02 -10.99
CA GLU A 55 1.12 14.64 -12.38
C GLU A 55 0.14 15.58 -13.07
N GLU A 56 -0.97 15.91 -12.42
CA GLU A 56 -2.06 16.64 -13.05
C GLU A 56 -1.87 18.16 -13.04
N ASN A 57 -1.17 18.70 -12.04
CA ASN A 57 -1.13 20.15 -11.81
C ASN A 57 0.28 20.73 -11.85
N VAL A 58 1.32 19.97 -11.46
CA VAL A 58 2.66 20.54 -11.24
C VAL A 58 3.60 20.34 -12.42
N TYR A 59 3.72 19.15 -13.01
CA TYR A 59 4.78 18.87 -13.99
C TYR A 59 4.80 19.82 -15.19
N GLN A 60 3.63 20.25 -15.68
CA GLN A 60 3.50 21.24 -16.76
C GLN A 60 4.02 22.66 -16.41
N ASN A 61 4.17 22.96 -15.12
CA ASN A 61 4.63 24.26 -14.60
C ASN A 61 6.13 24.27 -14.29
N LEU A 62 6.81 23.11 -14.36
CA LEU A 62 8.22 22.99 -14.00
C LEU A 62 9.16 23.52 -15.09
N ILE A 63 8.68 23.70 -16.31
CA ILE A 63 9.47 24.15 -17.47
C ILE A 63 8.73 25.31 -18.14
N ASN A 64 9.28 26.51 -17.97
CA ASN A 64 8.60 27.77 -18.31
C ASN A 64 9.37 28.62 -19.33
N LEU A 65 8.60 29.46 -20.00
CA LEU A 65 9.07 30.45 -20.96
C LEU A 65 8.99 31.85 -20.32
N PRO A 66 9.80 32.83 -20.75
CA PRO A 66 9.74 34.20 -20.22
C PRO A 66 8.33 34.81 -20.21
N ALA A 67 7.50 34.45 -21.20
CA ALA A 67 6.11 34.93 -21.27
C ALA A 67 5.21 34.42 -20.13
N THR A 68 5.48 33.23 -19.58
CA THR A 68 4.75 32.66 -18.45
C THR A 68 5.36 33.05 -17.09
N GLU A 69 6.59 33.56 -17.10
CA GLU A 69 7.34 33.98 -15.90
C GLU A 69 7.05 35.43 -15.46
N ILE A 70 6.24 36.19 -16.21
CA ILE A 70 6.02 37.63 -15.97
C ILE A 70 5.54 37.93 -14.54
N ASN A 71 4.83 36.99 -13.92
CA ASN A 71 4.30 37.12 -12.56
C ASN A 71 5.23 36.50 -11.48
N ASN A 72 6.39 35.97 -11.87
CA ASN A 72 7.39 35.39 -10.99
C ASN A 72 8.39 36.46 -10.56
N GLN A 73 8.65 36.54 -9.26
CA GLN A 73 9.55 37.54 -8.70
C GLN A 73 11.01 37.09 -8.67
N PHE A 74 11.24 35.80 -8.51
CA PHE A 74 12.56 35.16 -8.48
C PHE A 74 12.74 34.15 -9.61
N LEU A 75 11.71 33.34 -9.91
CA LEU A 75 11.79 32.30 -10.93
C LEU A 75 11.60 32.88 -12.33
N ASN A 76 12.61 33.65 -12.75
CA ASN A 76 12.72 34.27 -14.07
C ASN A 76 14.19 34.33 -14.53
N LYS A 77 14.39 34.39 -15.84
CA LYS A 77 15.73 34.43 -16.49
C LYS A 77 16.70 35.45 -15.86
N GLU A 78 16.26 36.68 -15.59
CA GLU A 78 17.12 37.74 -15.06
C GLU A 78 17.65 37.40 -13.66
N THR A 79 16.74 36.97 -12.77
CA THR A 79 17.07 36.70 -11.37
C THR A 79 17.87 35.41 -11.22
N ILE A 80 17.55 34.38 -12.00
CA ILE A 80 18.33 33.12 -12.03
C ILE A 80 19.77 33.39 -12.46
N ASN A 81 19.99 34.19 -13.50
CA ASN A 81 21.34 34.54 -13.95
C ASN A 81 22.11 35.34 -12.89
N LYS A 82 21.42 36.24 -12.19
CA LYS A 82 22.02 37.07 -11.15
C LYS A 82 22.51 36.25 -9.95
N TYR A 83 21.79 35.20 -9.56
CA TYR A 83 22.07 34.39 -8.38
C TYR A 83 22.64 33.00 -8.69
N GLN A 84 23.04 32.75 -9.93
CA GLN A 84 23.73 31.51 -10.30
C GLN A 84 24.99 31.29 -9.42
N GLY A 85 25.14 30.06 -8.92
CA GLY A 85 26.27 29.63 -8.09
C GLY A 85 26.31 30.27 -6.70
N LYS A 86 25.31 31.06 -6.32
CA LYS A 86 25.22 31.68 -4.99
C LYS A 86 24.63 30.72 -3.98
N SER A 87 25.19 30.73 -2.77
CA SER A 87 24.60 30.10 -1.60
C SER A 87 23.34 30.81 -1.13
N PHE A 88 22.50 30.16 -0.33
CA PHE A 88 21.26 30.78 0.17
C PHE A 88 21.55 31.99 1.07
N GLU A 89 22.67 32.01 1.78
CA GLU A 89 23.12 33.14 2.60
C GLU A 89 23.47 34.37 1.74
N GLU A 90 24.09 34.16 0.57
CA GLU A 90 24.43 35.24 -0.37
C GLU A 90 23.20 35.82 -1.10
N ILE A 91 22.14 35.04 -1.27
CA ILE A 91 20.89 35.47 -1.91
C ILE A 91 20.10 36.42 -1.00
N GLY A 92 20.12 36.16 0.30
CA GLY A 92 19.48 36.96 1.33
C GLY A 92 17.97 36.70 1.48
N GLU A 93 17.46 36.92 2.69
CA GLU A 93 16.10 36.57 3.11
C GLU A 93 14.99 37.15 2.21
N TYR A 94 15.11 38.42 1.81
CA TYR A 94 14.14 39.06 0.93
C TYR A 94 13.95 38.27 -0.37
N ARG A 95 15.03 37.81 -1.00
CA ARG A 95 14.98 37.08 -2.27
C ARG A 95 14.56 35.63 -2.09
N LEU A 96 14.93 34.99 -0.97
CA LEU A 96 14.43 33.66 -0.62
C LEU A 96 12.91 33.67 -0.39
N ASN A 97 12.36 34.74 0.19
CA ASN A 97 10.90 34.90 0.34
C ASN A 97 10.18 35.05 -1.02
N GLN A 98 10.82 35.71 -1.99
CA GLN A 98 10.31 35.76 -3.37
C GLN A 98 10.33 34.38 -4.03
N LEU A 99 11.44 33.65 -3.88
CA LEU A 99 11.58 32.28 -4.37
C LEU A 99 10.51 31.36 -3.75
N ASN A 100 10.34 31.39 -2.43
CA ASN A 100 9.27 30.68 -1.73
C ASN A 100 7.89 30.97 -2.36
N SER A 101 7.56 32.26 -2.54
CA SER A 101 6.27 32.67 -3.11
C SER A 101 6.05 32.14 -4.53
N ASP A 102 7.09 32.10 -5.36
CA ASP A 102 6.98 31.55 -6.71
C ASP A 102 6.88 30.01 -6.70
N ILE A 103 7.62 29.33 -5.82
CA ILE A 103 7.54 27.86 -5.70
C ILE A 103 6.14 27.43 -5.24
N ILE A 104 5.52 28.13 -4.28
CA ILE A 104 4.15 27.85 -3.85
C ILE A 104 3.16 27.91 -5.02
N LYS A 105 3.34 28.85 -5.95
CA LYS A 105 2.51 28.95 -7.16
C LYS A 105 2.78 27.80 -8.13
N ILE A 106 4.05 27.48 -8.37
CA ILE A 106 4.44 26.41 -9.31
C ILE A 106 3.94 25.05 -8.85
N LEU A 107 4.05 24.78 -7.54
CA LEU A 107 3.55 23.55 -6.92
C LEU A 107 2.03 23.53 -6.78
N ASP A 108 1.31 24.58 -7.19
CA ASP A 108 -0.15 24.71 -7.10
C ASP A 108 -0.70 24.27 -5.73
N ILE A 109 -0.12 24.82 -4.67
CA ILE A 109 -0.41 24.41 -3.29
C ILE A 109 -1.88 24.63 -2.91
N GLU A 110 -2.54 25.63 -3.50
CA GLU A 110 -3.96 25.88 -3.25
C GLU A 110 -4.84 24.69 -3.70
N ASN A 111 -4.53 24.09 -4.84
CA ASN A 111 -5.24 22.91 -5.35
C ASN A 111 -4.91 21.66 -4.53
N LEU A 112 -3.64 21.47 -4.15
CA LEU A 112 -3.23 20.41 -3.24
C LEU A 112 -4.01 20.49 -1.91
N GLU A 113 -4.09 21.68 -1.30
CA GLU A 113 -4.83 21.90 -0.06
C GLU A 113 -6.33 21.57 -0.23
N LYS A 114 -6.94 21.95 -1.36
CA LYS A 114 -8.34 21.60 -1.65
C LYS A 114 -8.53 20.08 -1.69
N ARG A 115 -7.71 19.36 -2.46
CA ARG A 115 -7.76 17.89 -2.58
C ARG A 115 -7.54 17.20 -1.24
N LEU A 116 -6.56 17.64 -0.46
CA LEU A 116 -6.31 17.10 0.88
C LEU A 116 -7.53 17.30 1.79
N ASN A 117 -8.17 18.47 1.75
CA ASN A 117 -9.35 18.74 2.58
C ASN A 117 -10.59 17.90 2.19
N GLU A 118 -10.64 17.28 1.00
CA GLU A 118 -11.69 16.31 0.65
C GLU A 118 -11.68 15.09 1.57
N LEU A 119 -10.51 14.71 2.12
CA LEU A 119 -10.40 13.62 3.09
C LEU A 119 -11.24 13.87 4.36
N LYS A 120 -11.50 15.13 4.73
CA LYS A 120 -12.38 15.46 5.87
C LYS A 120 -13.83 15.05 5.66
N ALA A 121 -14.27 14.92 4.41
CA ALA A 121 -15.62 14.49 4.10
C ALA A 121 -15.80 12.96 4.25
N ILE A 122 -14.70 12.20 4.28
CA ILE A 122 -14.72 10.75 4.43
C ILE A 122 -15.03 10.40 5.89
N ASN A 123 -16.17 9.75 6.13
CA ASN A 123 -16.65 9.41 7.47
C ASN A 123 -15.61 8.65 8.30
N GLU A 124 -14.84 7.76 7.68
CA GLU A 124 -13.80 6.96 8.31
C GLU A 124 -12.69 7.82 8.93
N TYR A 125 -12.35 8.97 8.32
CA TYR A 125 -11.29 9.87 8.80
C TYR A 125 -11.76 10.92 9.79
N LYS A 126 -13.07 11.01 10.11
CA LYS A 126 -13.61 12.01 11.05
C LYS A 126 -12.91 12.00 12.40
N ILE A 127 -12.54 10.83 12.89
CA ILE A 127 -11.88 10.67 14.18
C ILE A 127 -10.46 11.27 14.21
N ILE A 128 -9.72 11.20 13.09
CA ILE A 128 -8.35 11.74 12.98
C ILE A 128 -8.33 13.17 12.39
N LEU A 129 -9.38 13.62 11.70
CA LEU A 129 -9.42 14.92 11.03
C LEU A 129 -10.43 15.91 11.61
N GLY A 130 -11.38 15.48 12.43
CA GLY A 130 -12.50 16.31 12.92
C GLY A 130 -12.06 17.52 13.73
N ASP A 131 -11.00 17.36 14.54
CA ASP A 131 -10.42 18.45 15.35
C ASP A 131 -9.31 19.22 14.61
N VAL A 132 -8.96 18.81 13.38
CA VAL A 132 -7.87 19.38 12.61
C VAL A 132 -8.40 20.48 11.71
N LYS A 133 -8.19 21.74 12.13
CA LYS A 133 -8.71 22.91 11.42
C LYS A 133 -8.26 22.95 9.95
N ASN A 134 -6.97 22.78 9.69
CA ASN A 134 -6.38 22.72 8.34
C ASN A 134 -5.51 21.46 8.23
N LEU A 135 -5.72 20.63 7.20
CA LEU A 135 -4.86 19.47 6.98
C LEU A 135 -3.49 19.92 6.50
N TYR A 136 -3.44 20.82 5.53
CA TYR A 136 -2.19 21.41 5.08
C TYR A 136 -1.64 22.38 6.16
N LYS A 137 -0.45 22.08 6.69
CA LYS A 137 0.26 22.92 7.65
C LYS A 137 1.11 23.98 6.95
N GLY A 138 1.77 23.58 5.87
CA GLY A 138 2.74 24.41 5.18
C GLY A 138 3.74 23.60 4.37
N ILE A 139 4.68 24.33 3.77
CA ILE A 139 5.84 23.81 3.05
C ILE A 139 7.12 24.24 3.78
N VAL A 140 8.06 23.32 3.93
CA VAL A 140 9.37 23.56 4.54
C VAL A 140 10.44 23.33 3.48
N PHE A 141 11.26 24.33 3.22
CA PHE A 141 12.39 24.25 2.29
C PHE A 141 13.69 23.95 3.02
N ASP A 142 14.47 23.00 2.49
CA ASP A 142 15.85 22.82 2.91
C ASP A 142 16.77 23.69 2.07
N TRP A 143 16.90 24.96 2.47
CA TRP A 143 17.69 25.96 1.73
C TRP A 143 19.16 25.58 1.52
N ASN A 144 19.72 24.68 2.33
CA ASN A 144 21.10 24.19 2.14
C ASN A 144 21.24 23.37 0.85
N THR A 145 20.13 22.85 0.31
CA THR A 145 20.11 22.08 -0.93
C THR A 145 19.93 22.94 -2.18
N LEU A 146 19.69 24.25 -2.01
CA LEU A 146 19.42 25.19 -3.10
C LEU A 146 20.59 25.23 -4.08
N LYS A 147 20.32 24.92 -5.35
CA LYS A 147 21.27 25.07 -6.46
C LYS A 147 20.61 25.89 -7.55
N ILE A 148 21.27 26.98 -7.93
CA ILE A 148 20.86 27.85 -9.04
C ILE A 148 21.97 27.82 -10.07
N ASN A 149 21.68 27.28 -11.24
CA ASN A 149 22.61 27.20 -12.34
C ASN A 149 21.97 27.74 -13.60
N SER A 150 22.74 28.41 -14.46
CA SER A 150 22.25 28.78 -15.78
C SER A 150 23.31 28.57 -16.86
N ASN A 151 22.83 28.40 -18.08
CA ASN A 151 23.64 28.36 -19.28
C ASN A 151 22.96 29.23 -20.35
N ASN A 152 23.76 30.07 -20.98
CA ASN A 152 23.33 30.88 -22.11
C ASN A 152 24.23 30.52 -23.31
N SER A 153 23.90 29.40 -23.95
CA SER A 153 24.58 28.94 -25.16
C SER A 153 24.06 29.73 -26.38
N HIS A 154 24.75 29.64 -27.51
CA HIS A 154 24.29 30.24 -28.78
C HIS A 154 22.97 29.62 -29.31
N GLN A 155 22.51 28.49 -28.74
CA GLN A 155 21.35 27.73 -29.24
C GLN A 155 20.11 27.85 -28.34
N MET A 156 20.28 27.96 -27.02
CA MET A 156 19.18 28.13 -26.07
C MET A 156 19.69 28.61 -24.70
N TYR A 157 18.81 29.31 -23.98
CA TYR A 157 18.94 29.58 -22.55
C TYR A 157 18.34 28.44 -21.72
N LEU A 158 19.07 28.03 -20.67
CA LEU A 158 18.60 27.11 -19.64
C LEU A 158 18.98 27.65 -18.26
N GLY A 159 17.99 28.08 -17.49
CA GLY A 159 18.08 28.33 -16.06
C GLY A 159 17.52 27.14 -15.29
N ASN A 160 18.21 26.67 -14.24
CA ASN A 160 17.79 25.54 -13.42
C ASN A 160 17.85 25.91 -11.94
N VAL A 161 16.74 25.72 -11.23
CA VAL A 161 16.63 25.91 -9.78
C VAL A 161 16.23 24.58 -9.16
N VAL A 162 17.10 24.04 -8.31
CA VAL A 162 16.90 22.76 -7.62
C VAL A 162 16.86 23.00 -6.12
N LEU A 163 15.82 22.49 -5.44
CA LEU A 163 15.62 22.72 -4.01
C LEU A 163 14.77 21.59 -3.39
N ASP A 164 15.25 20.99 -2.31
CA ASP A 164 14.48 20.02 -1.54
C ASP A 164 13.43 20.71 -0.67
N TYR A 165 12.24 20.14 -0.63
CA TYR A 165 11.11 20.65 0.14
C TYR A 165 10.35 19.51 0.81
N LYS A 166 9.57 19.87 1.84
CA LYS A 166 8.66 18.97 2.54
C LYS A 166 7.29 19.62 2.67
N ILE A 167 6.25 18.91 2.24
CA ILE A 167 4.86 19.27 2.54
C ILE A 167 4.51 18.70 3.90
N GLU A 168 4.03 19.55 4.81
CA GLU A 168 3.63 19.16 6.15
C GLU A 168 2.11 19.08 6.25
N ILE A 169 1.61 17.93 6.71
CA ILE A 169 0.18 17.62 6.82
C ILE A 169 -0.15 17.22 8.26
N GLN A 170 -1.17 17.85 8.82
CA GLN A 170 -1.61 17.61 10.20
C GLN A 170 -2.72 16.57 10.24
N TYR A 171 -2.65 15.72 11.25
CA TYR A 171 -3.72 14.82 11.64
C TYR A 171 -3.72 14.65 13.16
N LYS A 172 -4.84 14.27 13.75
CA LYS A 172 -4.91 13.89 15.15
C LYS A 172 -4.39 12.46 15.26
N GLY A 173 -3.23 12.30 15.88
CA GLY A 173 -2.68 11.01 16.26
C GLY A 173 -3.23 10.54 17.60
N LYS A 174 -2.59 9.54 18.21
CA LYS A 174 -3.15 8.86 19.40
C LYS A 174 -3.25 9.75 20.63
N LYS A 175 -2.39 10.78 20.74
CA LYS A 175 -2.29 11.66 21.91
C LYS A 175 -2.40 13.13 21.55
N GLU A 176 -1.88 13.53 20.39
CA GLU A 176 -1.77 14.93 19.98
C GLU A 176 -1.95 15.07 18.48
N ILE A 177 -1.92 16.32 17.99
CA ILE A 177 -1.85 16.58 16.56
C ILE A 177 -0.42 16.26 16.10
N GLU A 178 -0.31 15.30 15.20
CA GLU A 178 0.94 14.84 14.61
C GLU A 178 1.11 15.48 13.21
N THR A 179 2.35 15.49 12.70
CA THR A 179 2.66 16.01 11.37
C THR A 179 3.27 14.90 10.52
N LEU A 180 2.59 14.56 9.42
CA LEU A 180 3.17 13.79 8.32
C LEU A 180 3.96 14.75 7.42
N SER A 181 5.21 14.40 7.10
CA SER A 181 6.03 15.16 6.16
C SER A 181 6.28 14.34 4.90
N ILE A 182 5.90 14.88 3.74
CA ILE A 182 6.18 14.29 2.43
C ILE A 182 7.27 15.13 1.76
N GLY A 183 8.44 14.54 1.57
CA GLY A 183 9.61 15.20 1.00
C GLY A 183 9.76 14.94 -0.50
N ASP A 184 10.17 15.96 -1.23
CA ASP A 184 10.51 15.85 -2.65
C ASP A 184 11.52 16.94 -3.08
N THR A 185 12.03 16.87 -4.30
CA THR A 185 12.99 17.83 -4.85
C THR A 185 12.38 18.60 -6.01
N LEU A 186 12.24 19.92 -5.84
CA LEU A 186 11.86 20.80 -6.94
C LEU A 186 13.01 20.85 -7.95
N LYS A 187 12.69 20.70 -9.23
CA LYS A 187 13.61 20.92 -10.36
C LYS A 187 12.90 21.81 -11.38
N TYR A 188 13.12 23.11 -11.26
CA TYR A 188 12.50 24.11 -12.11
C TYR A 188 13.43 24.55 -13.24
N THR A 189 12.84 24.84 -14.39
CA THR A 189 13.51 25.29 -15.60
C THR A 189 12.90 26.57 -16.13
N SER A 190 13.76 27.56 -16.38
CA SER A 190 13.48 28.73 -17.20
C SER A 190 14.21 28.59 -18.52
N THR A 191 13.52 28.70 -19.65
CA THR A 191 14.12 28.56 -21.00
C THR A 191 13.49 29.53 -21.99
N ASP A 192 14.22 29.95 -23.02
CA ASP A 192 13.66 30.68 -24.16
C ASP A 192 13.36 29.79 -25.37
N ASN A 193 13.36 28.47 -25.18
CA ASN A 193 13.15 27.49 -26.25
C ASN A 193 11.76 26.85 -26.17
N ASP A 194 10.84 27.28 -27.04
CA ASP A 194 9.46 26.77 -27.13
C ASP A 194 9.39 25.27 -27.45
N SER A 195 10.30 24.79 -28.31
CA SER A 195 10.38 23.37 -28.68
C SER A 195 10.75 22.51 -27.48
N LEU A 196 11.67 22.97 -26.63
CA LEU A 196 12.05 22.27 -25.41
C LEU A 196 10.88 22.17 -24.45
N LYS A 197 10.18 23.28 -24.19
CA LYS A 197 8.98 23.27 -23.33
C LYS A 197 7.93 22.29 -23.85
N THR A 198 7.63 22.36 -25.15
CA THR A 198 6.63 21.49 -25.78
C THR A 198 7.03 20.02 -25.67
N ALA A 199 8.28 19.68 -26.00
CA ALA A 199 8.83 18.34 -25.88
C ALA A 199 8.71 17.80 -24.46
N THR A 200 9.08 18.60 -23.45
CA THR A 200 9.06 18.17 -22.06
C THR A 200 7.64 18.02 -21.50
N ASP A 201 6.72 18.93 -21.85
CA ASP A 201 5.32 18.83 -21.44
C ASP A 201 4.68 17.54 -21.98
N LEU A 202 5.01 17.17 -23.23
CA LEU A 202 4.58 15.90 -23.83
C LEU A 202 5.22 14.69 -23.14
N PHE A 203 6.53 14.75 -22.87
CA PHE A 203 7.27 13.70 -22.19
C PHE A 203 6.66 13.35 -20.82
N TYR A 204 6.52 14.33 -19.92
CA TYR A 204 6.02 14.07 -18.56
C TYR A 204 4.56 13.61 -18.55
N ARG A 205 3.75 14.05 -19.51
CA ARG A 205 2.35 13.64 -19.61
C ARG A 205 2.18 12.21 -20.13
N ASN A 206 3.06 11.75 -21.01
CA ASN A 206 2.80 10.56 -21.80
C ASN A 206 3.81 9.41 -21.60
N ILE A 207 4.99 9.65 -21.01
CA ILE A 207 6.08 8.66 -20.98
C ILE A 207 5.67 7.30 -20.42
N ALA A 208 4.88 7.27 -19.34
CA ALA A 208 4.43 6.02 -18.74
C ALA A 208 3.60 5.17 -19.70
N SER A 209 2.69 5.82 -20.46
CA SER A 209 1.87 5.15 -21.46
C SER A 209 2.67 4.78 -22.71
N ASP A 210 3.42 5.73 -23.26
CA ASP A 210 4.10 5.57 -24.54
C ASP A 210 5.23 4.54 -24.46
N TYR A 211 5.98 4.50 -23.34
CA TYR A 211 7.06 3.54 -23.17
C TYR A 211 6.55 2.11 -23.00
N LEU A 212 5.49 1.91 -22.19
CA LEU A 212 4.81 0.61 -22.05
C LEU A 212 4.18 0.15 -23.39
N GLY A 213 3.65 1.09 -24.16
CA GLY A 213 3.06 0.84 -25.48
C GLY A 213 4.07 0.69 -26.62
N SER A 214 5.38 0.84 -26.35
CA SER A 214 6.42 0.75 -27.36
C SER A 214 6.46 -0.63 -28.00
N LYS A 215 6.72 -0.64 -29.32
CA LYS A 215 6.89 -1.87 -30.11
C LYS A 215 8.36 -2.24 -30.33
N ALA A 216 9.29 -1.39 -29.88
CA ALA A 216 10.72 -1.67 -29.98
C ALA A 216 11.10 -2.76 -28.97
N GLN A 217 11.85 -3.77 -29.42
CA GLN A 217 12.18 -4.94 -28.60
C GLN A 217 12.97 -4.57 -27.33
N ASP A 218 13.87 -3.59 -27.43
CA ASP A 218 14.64 -3.11 -26.29
C ASP A 218 13.72 -2.53 -25.20
N ASP A 219 12.71 -1.74 -25.58
CA ASP A 219 11.74 -1.12 -24.65
C ASP A 219 10.77 -2.14 -24.06
N ILE A 220 10.28 -3.08 -24.89
CA ILE A 220 9.42 -4.18 -24.44
C ILE A 220 10.12 -4.97 -23.34
N LYS A 221 11.42 -5.25 -23.49
CA LYS A 221 12.23 -5.94 -22.48
C LYS A 221 12.29 -5.16 -21.15
N GLN A 222 12.41 -3.83 -21.19
CA GLN A 222 12.52 -3.02 -19.98
C GLN A 222 11.17 -2.79 -19.26
N THR A 223 10.06 -2.85 -20.01
CA THR A 223 8.71 -2.62 -19.48
C THR A 223 8.01 -3.91 -19.08
N ASN A 224 8.47 -5.06 -19.55
CA ASN A 224 7.96 -6.39 -19.19
C ASN A 224 9.01 -7.16 -18.39
N LEU A 225 9.11 -6.83 -17.11
CA LEU A 225 10.09 -7.35 -16.17
C LEU A 225 9.79 -8.80 -15.80
N LYS A 226 10.80 -9.65 -15.88
CA LYS A 226 10.72 -11.07 -15.55
C LYS A 226 11.56 -11.35 -14.31
N TRP A 227 10.97 -11.95 -13.28
CA TRP A 227 11.68 -12.36 -12.07
C TRP A 227 12.93 -13.19 -12.40
N LYS A 228 12.81 -14.12 -13.33
CA LYS A 228 13.91 -14.97 -13.78
C LYS A 228 15.15 -14.19 -14.20
N ASP A 229 14.97 -12.99 -14.75
CA ASP A 229 16.05 -12.15 -15.28
C ASP A 229 16.64 -11.22 -14.22
N ILE A 230 15.91 -10.94 -13.12
CA ILE A 230 16.32 -9.96 -12.09
C ILE A 230 16.60 -10.58 -10.70
N ARG A 231 16.26 -11.85 -10.49
CA ARG A 231 16.33 -12.52 -9.17
C ARG A 231 17.72 -12.76 -8.61
N GLY A 232 18.77 -12.68 -9.43
CA GLY A 232 20.12 -13.12 -9.07
C GLY A 232 20.13 -14.58 -8.58
N SER A 233 20.61 -14.82 -7.36
CA SER A 233 20.69 -16.15 -6.74
C SER A 233 19.42 -16.59 -5.99
N LYS A 234 18.38 -15.75 -5.92
CA LYS A 234 17.14 -16.07 -5.19
C LYS A 234 16.34 -17.18 -5.87
N LYS A 235 15.45 -17.83 -5.12
CA LYS A 235 14.57 -18.88 -5.66
C LYS A 235 13.52 -18.27 -6.59
N VAL A 236 12.96 -19.08 -7.47
CA VAL A 236 11.86 -18.66 -8.35
C VAL A 236 10.63 -18.27 -7.51
N SER A 237 10.31 -19.05 -6.48
CA SER A 237 9.21 -18.79 -5.55
C SER A 237 9.33 -17.45 -4.80
N ASP A 238 10.53 -16.88 -4.66
CA ASP A 238 10.72 -15.59 -3.98
C ASP A 238 10.13 -14.41 -4.77
N GLY A 239 9.92 -14.58 -6.08
CA GLY A 239 9.35 -13.55 -6.96
C GLY A 239 7.86 -13.27 -6.74
N TYR A 240 7.20 -14.09 -5.91
CA TYR A 240 5.83 -13.87 -5.45
C TYR A 240 5.76 -12.96 -4.22
N GLY A 241 6.90 -12.59 -3.63
CA GLY A 241 6.98 -11.71 -2.47
C GLY A 241 7.45 -10.29 -2.81
N LYS A 242 8.14 -9.67 -1.85
CA LYS A 242 8.78 -8.36 -1.99
C LYS A 242 9.98 -8.43 -2.95
N ILE A 243 10.05 -7.48 -3.89
CA ILE A 243 11.08 -7.44 -4.95
C ILE A 243 11.81 -6.08 -5.09
N ASP A 244 11.57 -5.12 -4.20
CA ASP A 244 12.08 -3.74 -4.33
C ASP A 244 13.61 -3.68 -4.46
N LYS A 245 14.32 -4.56 -3.76
CA LYS A 245 15.79 -4.62 -3.82
C LYS A 245 16.28 -5.07 -5.19
N GLU A 246 15.60 -6.03 -5.81
CA GLU A 246 15.94 -6.52 -7.14
C GLU A 246 15.61 -5.49 -8.22
N LEU A 247 14.50 -4.76 -8.07
CA LEU A 247 14.18 -3.63 -8.94
C LEU A 247 15.20 -2.50 -8.81
N ALA A 248 15.57 -2.13 -7.58
CA ALA A 248 16.61 -1.12 -7.35
C ALA A 248 17.94 -1.52 -8.01
N ASN A 249 18.37 -2.77 -7.84
CA ASN A 249 19.59 -3.26 -8.50
C ASN A 249 19.48 -3.20 -10.03
N TYR A 250 18.34 -3.58 -10.59
CA TYR A 250 18.10 -3.54 -12.04
C TYR A 250 18.20 -2.12 -12.61
N TYR A 251 17.58 -1.15 -11.94
CA TYR A 251 17.55 0.24 -12.40
C TYR A 251 18.76 1.08 -11.98
N ASP A 252 19.50 0.70 -10.94
CA ASP A 252 20.69 1.44 -10.47
C ASP A 252 21.99 0.76 -10.93
N LEU A 253 22.27 -0.44 -10.41
CA LEU A 253 23.55 -1.12 -10.60
C LEU A 253 23.73 -1.66 -12.02
N ASP A 254 22.67 -2.27 -12.56
CA ASP A 254 22.74 -3.02 -13.82
C ASP A 254 22.28 -2.19 -15.03
N ARG A 255 21.81 -0.95 -14.84
CA ARG A 255 21.15 -0.15 -15.91
C ARG A 255 21.92 0.01 -17.20
N LYS A 256 23.26 0.02 -17.12
CA LYS A 256 24.16 0.14 -18.27
C LYS A 256 24.39 -1.20 -18.96
N THR A 257 24.40 -2.30 -18.21
CA THR A 257 24.70 -3.65 -18.71
C THR A 257 23.44 -4.37 -19.17
N ASN A 258 22.29 -4.13 -18.53
CA ASN A 258 21.00 -4.72 -18.91
C ASN A 258 20.32 -4.02 -20.11
N GLY A 259 20.82 -2.83 -20.48
CA GLY A 259 20.38 -2.03 -21.62
C GLY A 259 19.29 -0.99 -21.28
N PHE A 260 18.84 -0.89 -20.03
CA PHE A 260 17.78 0.02 -19.59
C PHE A 260 18.11 1.47 -19.94
N GLU A 261 19.26 1.98 -19.49
CA GLU A 261 19.66 3.37 -19.65
C GLU A 261 19.69 3.78 -21.14
N LYS A 262 20.23 2.91 -22.00
CA LYS A 262 20.27 3.14 -23.44
C LYS A 262 18.86 3.15 -24.06
N SER A 263 18.00 2.19 -23.69
CA SER A 263 16.64 2.08 -24.23
C SER A 263 15.82 3.32 -23.87
N ILE A 264 15.73 3.68 -22.60
CA ILE A 264 14.89 4.82 -22.18
C ILE A 264 15.41 6.15 -22.74
N ILE A 265 16.72 6.39 -22.77
CA ILE A 265 17.28 7.62 -23.37
C ILE A 265 17.00 7.67 -24.87
N SER A 266 17.18 6.56 -25.58
CA SER A 266 16.92 6.50 -27.02
C SER A 266 15.44 6.74 -27.32
N PHE A 267 14.56 6.11 -26.54
CA PHE A 267 13.12 6.29 -26.63
C PHE A 267 12.74 7.76 -26.44
N VAL A 268 13.15 8.36 -25.31
CA VAL A 268 12.86 9.76 -24.98
C VAL A 268 13.33 10.71 -26.08
N LYS A 269 14.56 10.52 -26.58
CA LYS A 269 15.10 11.33 -27.69
C LYS A 269 14.23 11.22 -28.94
N SER A 270 13.96 10.01 -29.39
CA SER A 270 13.20 9.79 -30.63
C SER A 270 11.75 10.24 -30.55
N GLN A 271 11.11 10.09 -29.39
CA GLN A 271 9.67 10.27 -29.24
C GLN A 271 9.30 11.71 -28.89
N TYR A 272 10.15 12.42 -28.13
CA TYR A 272 9.82 13.75 -27.62
C TYR A 272 10.82 14.82 -28.04
N PHE A 273 12.10 14.49 -28.20
CA PHE A 273 13.17 15.46 -28.45
C PHE A 273 13.77 15.35 -29.85
N SER A 274 13.03 14.86 -30.85
CA SER A 274 13.54 14.67 -32.23
C SER A 274 14.01 15.99 -32.87
N ASP A 275 13.27 17.07 -32.65
CA ASP A 275 13.64 18.41 -33.14
C ASP A 275 14.84 19.01 -32.37
N LEU A 276 15.28 18.32 -31.34
CA LEU A 276 16.36 18.67 -30.43
C LEU A 276 17.38 17.53 -30.33
N ASP A 277 17.56 16.74 -31.40
CA ASP A 277 18.38 15.51 -31.43
C ASP A 277 19.81 15.69 -30.88
N SER A 278 20.37 16.90 -31.03
CA SER A 278 21.69 17.27 -30.51
C SER A 278 21.76 17.38 -28.98
N LEU A 279 20.62 17.37 -28.27
CA LEU A 279 20.58 17.47 -26.82
C LEU A 279 21.25 16.25 -26.16
N PRO A 280 22.29 16.46 -25.35
CA PRO A 280 22.98 15.40 -24.63
C PRO A 280 22.18 14.99 -23.39
N ILE A 281 21.12 14.20 -23.59
CA ILE A 281 20.33 13.61 -22.50
C ILE A 281 21.08 12.45 -21.86
N ALA A 282 21.22 12.48 -20.53
CA ALA A 282 21.87 11.44 -19.75
C ALA A 282 21.29 11.35 -18.33
N PHE A 283 21.49 10.22 -17.65
CA PHE A 283 21.24 10.12 -16.21
C PHE A 283 22.47 10.54 -15.41
N GLU A 284 22.22 11.34 -14.38
CA GLU A 284 23.21 11.81 -13.42
C GLU A 284 22.99 11.14 -12.06
N GLY A 285 24.10 10.91 -11.35
CA GLY A 285 24.09 10.22 -10.07
C GLY A 285 24.18 8.70 -10.15
N GLU A 286 24.54 8.10 -9.02
CA GLU A 286 24.69 6.64 -8.91
C GLU A 286 23.33 5.95 -8.88
N SER A 287 22.34 6.52 -8.20
CA SER A 287 20.99 5.97 -8.08
C SER A 287 19.98 6.81 -8.85
N ILE A 288 19.23 6.14 -9.74
CA ILE A 288 18.12 6.69 -10.51
C ILE A 288 16.78 6.09 -10.08
N PHE A 289 16.77 4.97 -9.36
CA PHE A 289 15.56 4.38 -8.77
C PHE A 289 15.12 5.19 -7.55
N LYS A 290 13.85 5.59 -7.51
CA LYS A 290 13.22 6.28 -6.37
C LYS A 290 12.25 5.37 -5.62
N GLY A 291 11.53 4.51 -6.34
CA GLY A 291 10.53 3.63 -5.76
C GLY A 291 9.79 2.80 -6.81
N ALA A 292 8.91 1.92 -6.33
CA ALA A 292 8.04 1.09 -7.16
C ALA A 292 6.65 0.97 -6.53
N GLU A 293 5.62 0.97 -7.38
CA GLU A 293 4.23 0.88 -6.98
C GLU A 293 3.54 -0.30 -7.67
N LEU A 294 3.92 -1.53 -7.31
CA LEU A 294 3.43 -2.76 -7.97
C LEU A 294 2.34 -3.50 -7.19
N ASN A 295 2.20 -3.25 -5.89
CA ASN A 295 1.31 -4.06 -5.04
C ASN A 295 -0.16 -3.80 -5.33
N GLN A 296 -0.55 -2.55 -5.64
CA GLN A 296 -1.95 -2.16 -5.81
C GLN A 296 -2.64 -2.92 -6.95
N THR A 297 -1.94 -3.11 -8.07
CA THR A 297 -2.39 -3.91 -9.21
C THR A 297 -1.60 -5.20 -9.26
N SER A 298 -1.90 -6.12 -8.34
CA SER A 298 -1.21 -7.42 -8.26
C SER A 298 -2.15 -8.60 -8.01
N LEU A 299 -1.66 -9.79 -8.36
CA LEU A 299 -2.29 -11.05 -8.02
C LEU A 299 -2.32 -11.25 -6.50
N LEU A 300 -1.30 -10.79 -5.77
CA LEU A 300 -1.26 -10.85 -4.31
C LEU A 300 -2.42 -10.07 -3.67
N THR A 301 -2.67 -8.84 -4.13
CA THR A 301 -3.81 -8.04 -3.68
C THR A 301 -5.14 -8.71 -4.01
N SER A 302 -5.23 -9.35 -5.17
CA SER A 302 -6.43 -10.10 -5.58
C SER A 302 -6.66 -11.35 -4.72
N ALA A 303 -5.59 -12.05 -4.33
CA ALA A 303 -5.66 -13.21 -3.44
C ALA A 303 -6.05 -12.80 -2.00
N ASN A 304 -5.57 -11.65 -1.52
CA ASN A 304 -5.88 -11.11 -0.19
C ASN A 304 -7.24 -10.40 -0.09
N LYS A 305 -8.02 -10.36 -1.17
CA LYS A 305 -9.33 -9.72 -1.15
C LYS A 305 -10.26 -10.47 -0.22
N MET A 306 -10.79 -9.77 0.78
CA MET A 306 -11.75 -10.34 1.71
C MET A 306 -13.07 -10.67 1.00
N LYS A 307 -13.49 -11.94 1.10
CA LYS A 307 -14.73 -12.45 0.53
C LYS A 307 -15.56 -13.14 1.61
N SER A 308 -16.84 -12.80 1.67
CA SER A 308 -17.79 -13.47 2.59
C SER A 308 -17.88 -14.97 2.31
N TYR A 309 -18.03 -15.76 3.36
CA TYR A 309 -18.22 -17.21 3.25
C TYR A 309 -19.42 -17.61 2.36
N LEU A 310 -20.49 -16.81 2.32
CA LEU A 310 -21.65 -17.13 1.47
C LEU A 310 -21.39 -16.93 -0.02
N ARG A 311 -20.38 -16.15 -0.40
CA ARG A 311 -20.09 -15.91 -1.82
C ARG A 311 -19.56 -17.16 -2.50
N GLU A 312 -20.01 -17.43 -3.72
CA GLU A 312 -19.53 -18.57 -4.52
C GLU A 312 -18.03 -18.50 -4.81
N ASP A 313 -17.49 -17.29 -4.96
CA ASP A 313 -16.07 -17.05 -5.21
C ASP A 313 -15.23 -16.93 -3.93
N GLY A 314 -15.80 -17.25 -2.77
CA GLY A 314 -15.05 -17.44 -1.53
C GLY A 314 -14.41 -18.83 -1.47
N ILE A 315 -13.14 -18.91 -1.09
CA ILE A 315 -12.48 -20.20 -0.80
C ILE A 315 -12.94 -20.66 0.59
N LYS A 316 -13.50 -21.87 0.66
CA LYS A 316 -14.18 -22.38 1.86
C LYS A 316 -13.60 -23.73 2.25
N TYR A 317 -13.36 -23.88 3.56
CA TYR A 317 -13.00 -25.14 4.18
C TYR A 317 -14.01 -25.51 5.25
N HIS A 318 -14.33 -26.78 5.34
CA HIS A 318 -15.26 -27.29 6.33
C HIS A 318 -14.59 -28.37 7.14
N TYR A 319 -14.50 -28.17 8.46
CA TYR A 319 -13.70 -29.03 9.34
C TYR A 319 -14.18 -30.50 9.39
N SER A 320 -15.39 -30.79 8.89
CA SER A 320 -15.86 -32.17 8.74
C SER A 320 -15.26 -32.94 7.56
N ASN A 321 -14.65 -32.26 6.61
CA ASN A 321 -14.05 -32.88 5.44
C ASN A 321 -12.60 -33.25 5.75
N VAL A 322 -12.19 -34.48 5.45
CA VAL A 322 -10.84 -34.99 5.75
C VAL A 322 -9.74 -34.18 5.07
N ASN A 323 -9.94 -33.79 3.81
CA ASN A 323 -8.95 -32.97 3.10
C ASN A 323 -8.87 -31.57 3.71
N ASP A 324 -10.00 -31.00 4.11
CA ASP A 324 -10.04 -29.68 4.74
C ASP A 324 -9.37 -29.71 6.12
N GLN A 325 -9.52 -30.81 6.88
CA GLN A 325 -8.77 -31.03 8.12
C GLN A 325 -7.27 -31.08 7.87
N VAL A 326 -6.83 -31.81 6.84
CA VAL A 326 -5.41 -31.87 6.46
C VAL A 326 -4.89 -30.48 6.11
N MET A 327 -5.66 -29.69 5.35
CA MET A 327 -5.30 -28.30 5.04
C MET A 327 -5.16 -27.45 6.32
N LEU A 328 -6.15 -27.45 7.20
CA LEU A 328 -6.14 -26.65 8.42
C LEU A 328 -5.03 -27.09 9.39
N ARG A 329 -4.76 -28.39 9.52
CA ARG A 329 -3.62 -28.88 10.30
C ARG A 329 -2.29 -28.41 9.71
N THR A 330 -2.13 -28.42 8.39
CA THR A 330 -0.94 -27.88 7.73
C THR A 330 -0.74 -26.39 8.01
N MET A 331 -1.82 -25.63 8.10
CA MET A 331 -1.79 -24.18 8.34
C MET A 331 -1.54 -23.76 9.79
N PHE A 332 -1.97 -24.57 10.76
CA PHE A 332 -2.08 -24.12 12.16
C PHE A 332 -1.39 -25.04 13.18
N ARG A 333 -1.00 -26.27 12.81
CA ARG A 333 -0.46 -27.26 13.76
C ARG A 333 0.83 -27.91 13.30
N ASN A 334 0.91 -28.29 12.04
CA ASN A 334 2.02 -29.08 11.53
C ASN A 334 3.28 -28.21 11.43
N ASN A 335 4.44 -28.76 11.78
CA ASN A 335 5.71 -28.08 11.54
C ASN A 335 5.94 -27.97 10.02
N PRO A 336 5.99 -26.75 9.43
CA PRO A 336 6.14 -26.56 7.99
C PRO A 336 7.52 -27.00 7.47
N GLU A 337 8.49 -27.24 8.35
CA GLU A 337 9.84 -27.71 7.98
C GLU A 337 9.96 -29.23 7.87
N THR A 338 9.20 -29.98 8.69
CA THR A 338 9.29 -31.45 8.72
C THR A 338 8.11 -32.14 8.06
N THR A 339 6.99 -31.44 7.91
CA THR A 339 5.82 -31.96 7.18
C THR A 339 5.86 -31.55 5.71
N ASN A 340 5.23 -32.33 4.84
CA ASN A 340 5.15 -32.01 3.42
C ASN A 340 4.10 -30.92 3.12
N ALA A 341 4.23 -29.78 3.80
CA ALA A 341 3.31 -28.65 3.72
C ALA A 341 3.15 -28.15 2.28
N LYS A 342 4.26 -28.06 1.52
CA LYS A 342 4.25 -27.68 0.10
C LYS A 342 3.31 -28.58 -0.72
N GLN A 343 3.41 -29.90 -0.58
CA GLN A 343 2.55 -30.80 -1.36
C GLN A 343 1.10 -30.71 -0.92
N THR A 344 0.83 -30.58 0.39
CA THR A 344 -0.53 -30.40 0.90
C THR A 344 -1.16 -29.13 0.35
N LEU A 345 -0.47 -28.00 0.44
CA LEU A 345 -0.92 -26.72 -0.10
C LEU A 345 -1.14 -26.81 -1.61
N ARG A 346 -0.21 -27.41 -2.36
CA ARG A 346 -0.33 -27.59 -3.81
C ARG A 346 -1.58 -28.40 -4.18
N ASN A 347 -1.82 -29.50 -3.46
CA ASN A 347 -2.92 -30.41 -3.74
C ASN A 347 -4.28 -29.87 -3.32
N LEU A 348 -4.36 -29.10 -2.23
CA LEU A 348 -5.63 -28.74 -1.59
C LEU A 348 -6.01 -27.27 -1.71
N TYR A 349 -5.04 -26.36 -1.89
CA TYR A 349 -5.28 -24.92 -1.93
C TYR A 349 -4.84 -24.27 -3.24
N PHE A 350 -3.60 -24.47 -3.68
CA PHE A 350 -3.10 -23.94 -4.95
C PHE A 350 -3.58 -24.79 -6.12
N GLN A 351 -4.90 -24.81 -6.31
CA GLN A 351 -5.59 -25.46 -7.41
C GLN A 351 -6.00 -24.41 -8.44
N LYS A 352 -6.12 -24.84 -9.70
CA LYS A 352 -6.58 -23.98 -10.81
C LYS A 352 -7.85 -23.19 -10.44
N LYS A 353 -8.84 -23.86 -9.84
CA LYS A 353 -10.11 -23.22 -9.43
C LYS A 353 -9.92 -21.98 -8.53
N ASN A 354 -8.94 -22.00 -7.63
CA ASN A 354 -8.67 -20.90 -6.72
C ASN A 354 -7.88 -19.79 -7.44
N LYS A 355 -6.93 -20.18 -8.30
CA LYS A 355 -6.20 -19.23 -9.16
C LYS A 355 -7.12 -18.51 -10.14
N ASP A 356 -8.11 -19.19 -10.73
CA ASP A 356 -9.11 -18.60 -11.62
C ASP A 356 -9.91 -17.50 -10.92
N VAL A 357 -10.24 -17.69 -9.63
CA VAL A 357 -10.90 -16.67 -8.81
C VAL A 357 -10.01 -15.44 -8.64
N TRP A 358 -8.73 -15.62 -8.31
CA TRP A 358 -7.79 -14.50 -8.16
C TRP A 358 -7.54 -13.79 -9.49
N ASN A 359 -7.37 -14.55 -10.58
CA ASN A 359 -7.17 -14.01 -11.92
C ASN A 359 -8.37 -13.19 -12.40
N LYS A 360 -9.60 -13.56 -12.03
CA LYS A 360 -10.79 -12.77 -12.35
C LYS A 360 -10.71 -11.37 -11.73
N ASP A 361 -10.38 -11.28 -10.44
CA ASP A 361 -10.21 -9.99 -9.75
C ASP A 361 -8.99 -9.23 -10.30
N PHE A 362 -7.86 -9.92 -10.52
CA PHE A 362 -6.64 -9.30 -11.00
C PHE A 362 -6.78 -8.74 -12.43
N ASN A 363 -7.48 -9.44 -13.31
CA ASN A 363 -7.74 -8.95 -14.67
C ASN A 363 -8.54 -7.64 -14.67
N LEU A 364 -9.43 -7.42 -13.70
CA LEU A 364 -10.13 -6.14 -13.53
C LEU A 364 -9.14 -5.03 -13.13
N LEU A 365 -8.26 -5.32 -12.16
CA LEU A 365 -7.22 -4.37 -11.73
C LEU A 365 -6.29 -3.99 -12.89
N LYS A 366 -5.86 -4.95 -13.71
CA LYS A 366 -5.04 -4.68 -14.90
C LYS A 366 -5.75 -3.78 -15.91
N VAL A 367 -7.03 -4.04 -16.17
CA VAL A 367 -7.83 -3.21 -17.08
C VAL A 367 -7.97 -1.78 -16.53
N ASP A 368 -8.21 -1.63 -15.23
CA ASP A 368 -8.35 -0.32 -14.62
C ASP A 368 -7.02 0.45 -14.60
N PHE A 369 -5.90 -0.22 -14.31
CA PHE A 369 -4.56 0.36 -14.45
C PHE A 369 -4.28 0.86 -15.88
N LEU A 370 -4.57 0.07 -16.91
CA LEU A 370 -4.38 0.51 -18.29
C LEU A 370 -5.26 1.71 -18.66
N LYS A 371 -6.45 1.87 -18.07
CA LYS A 371 -7.29 3.05 -18.27
C LYS A 371 -6.66 4.31 -17.67
N THR A 372 -5.95 4.22 -16.55
CA THR A 372 -5.31 5.40 -15.93
C THR A 372 -4.21 5.97 -16.82
N LEU A 373 -3.56 5.13 -17.64
CA LEU A 373 -2.51 5.54 -18.58
C LEU A 373 -3.04 6.31 -19.81
N LYS A 374 -4.35 6.32 -20.07
CA LYS A 374 -5.00 7.04 -21.20
C LYS A 374 -4.45 6.69 -22.60
N GLY A 375 -3.78 5.53 -22.76
CA GLY A 375 -3.25 5.01 -24.03
C GLY A 375 -4.13 3.94 -24.70
N ASN A 376 -3.77 3.52 -25.91
CA ASN A 376 -4.43 2.40 -26.61
C ASN A 376 -3.63 1.10 -26.41
N PHE A 377 -4.19 0.19 -25.60
CA PHE A 377 -3.52 -1.05 -25.19
C PHE A 377 -4.20 -2.33 -25.71
N GLU A 378 -5.07 -2.26 -26.73
CA GLU A 378 -5.81 -3.45 -27.20
C GLU A 378 -4.87 -4.57 -27.72
N SER A 379 -3.81 -4.20 -28.44
CA SER A 379 -2.80 -5.18 -28.86
C SER A 379 -1.98 -5.71 -27.68
N TYR A 380 -1.68 -4.86 -26.69
CA TYR A 380 -0.91 -5.25 -25.51
C TYR A 380 -1.69 -6.23 -24.62
N LYS A 381 -3.00 -6.01 -24.44
CA LYS A 381 -3.89 -6.93 -23.71
C LYS A 381 -3.91 -8.35 -24.32
N SER A 382 -3.58 -8.48 -25.59
CA SER A 382 -3.51 -9.76 -26.31
C SER A 382 -2.15 -10.43 -26.22
N SER A 383 -1.12 -9.76 -25.68
CA SER A 383 0.25 -10.27 -25.58
C SER A 383 0.40 -11.31 -24.46
N ASP A 384 1.44 -12.12 -24.56
CA ASP A 384 1.71 -13.16 -23.55
C ASP A 384 2.31 -12.56 -22.27
N GLU A 385 3.01 -11.42 -22.36
CA GLU A 385 3.45 -10.64 -21.20
C GLU A 385 2.26 -10.18 -20.36
N TYR A 386 1.23 -9.61 -20.99
CA TYR A 386 0.04 -9.15 -20.27
C TYR A 386 -0.73 -10.32 -19.63
N LYS A 387 -0.81 -11.46 -20.31
CA LYS A 387 -1.49 -12.66 -19.78
C LYS A 387 -0.72 -13.30 -18.63
N SER A 388 0.61 -13.33 -18.69
CA SER A 388 1.49 -13.97 -17.71
C SER A 388 1.85 -13.08 -16.51
N SER A 389 1.42 -11.82 -16.55
CA SER A 389 1.59 -10.85 -15.47
C SER A 389 1.11 -11.38 -14.13
N ILE A 390 1.81 -10.97 -13.06
CA ILE A 390 1.37 -11.10 -11.66
C ILE A 390 1.32 -9.76 -10.94
N ALA A 391 1.88 -8.70 -11.53
CA ALA A 391 1.68 -7.32 -11.11
C ALA A 391 1.86 -6.34 -12.27
N MET A 392 1.22 -5.17 -12.18
CA MET A 392 1.46 -4.01 -13.03
C MET A 392 1.54 -2.76 -12.14
N GLY A 393 2.26 -1.75 -12.58
CA GLY A 393 2.36 -0.51 -11.81
C GLY A 393 3.45 0.40 -12.31
N TYR A 394 3.98 1.24 -11.42
CA TYR A 394 4.97 2.24 -11.76
C TYR A 394 6.35 1.94 -11.19
N ILE A 395 7.37 2.39 -11.91
CA ILE A 395 8.73 2.59 -11.41
C ILE A 395 9.01 4.08 -11.44
N ASP A 396 9.36 4.63 -10.29
CA ASP A 396 9.72 6.05 -10.15
C ASP A 396 11.21 6.24 -10.36
N LEU A 397 11.55 7.18 -11.24
CA LEU A 397 12.90 7.44 -11.71
C LEU A 397 13.29 8.90 -11.51
N LYS A 398 14.56 9.10 -11.20
CA LYS A 398 15.20 10.41 -11.02
C LYS A 398 16.50 10.52 -11.80
N GLY A 399 17.05 11.74 -11.85
CA GLY A 399 18.40 11.99 -12.33
C GLY A 399 18.53 12.20 -13.84
N LEU A 400 17.45 12.18 -14.62
CA LEU A 400 17.52 12.57 -16.04
C LEU A 400 17.96 14.03 -16.16
N SER A 401 18.84 14.31 -17.12
CA SER A 401 19.45 15.63 -17.27
C SER A 401 19.84 15.94 -18.72
N ILE A 402 20.13 17.21 -19.00
CA ILE A 402 20.80 17.67 -20.22
C ILE A 402 22.22 18.14 -19.87
N ASN A 403 23.23 17.48 -20.43
CA ASN A 403 24.64 17.71 -20.09
C ASN A 403 25.41 18.44 -21.21
N LEU A 404 25.44 19.77 -21.19
CA LEU A 404 25.98 20.61 -22.26
C LEU A 404 27.52 20.71 -22.34
N GLY A 405 28.25 19.64 -21.98
CA GLY A 405 29.59 19.36 -22.51
C GLY A 405 30.69 20.39 -22.24
N SER A 406 31.10 20.56 -20.98
CA SER A 406 32.46 20.97 -20.52
C SER A 406 32.59 20.80 -18.99
N ASN A 407 31.87 19.84 -18.37
CA ASN A 407 31.69 19.77 -16.91
C ASN A 407 31.17 21.06 -16.23
N ALA A 408 30.75 22.08 -16.98
CA ALA A 408 30.38 23.38 -16.42
C ALA A 408 28.88 23.51 -16.09
N TYR A 409 28.00 22.84 -16.84
CA TYR A 409 26.55 22.94 -16.63
C TYR A 409 25.83 21.61 -16.89
N ILE A 410 25.14 21.13 -15.87
CA ILE A 410 24.24 19.98 -15.92
C ILE A 410 22.84 20.52 -15.58
N HIS A 411 21.92 20.38 -16.51
CA HIS A 411 20.53 20.78 -16.34
C HIS A 411 19.71 19.61 -15.80
N GLN A 412 19.27 19.67 -14.55
CA GLN A 412 18.47 18.58 -13.98
C GLN A 412 17.02 18.69 -14.43
N LEU A 413 16.48 17.60 -14.96
CA LEU A 413 15.07 17.49 -15.32
C LEU A 413 14.25 16.91 -14.15
N PRO A 414 12.95 17.27 -14.04
CA PRO A 414 12.03 16.68 -13.07
C PRO A 414 12.04 15.14 -13.04
N ASP A 415 11.72 14.57 -11.88
CA ASP A 415 11.51 13.12 -11.73
C ASP A 415 10.31 12.66 -12.59
N PHE A 416 10.31 11.41 -13.01
CA PHE A 416 9.25 10.83 -13.84
C PHE A 416 9.02 9.37 -13.48
N LYS A 417 7.89 8.83 -13.94
CA LYS A 417 7.55 7.41 -13.75
C LYS A 417 7.36 6.71 -15.08
N ILE A 418 7.72 5.43 -15.11
CA ILE A 418 7.39 4.54 -16.23
C ILE A 418 6.41 3.47 -15.77
N ALA A 419 5.49 3.07 -16.63
CA ALA A 419 4.62 1.94 -16.35
C ALA A 419 5.34 0.63 -16.72
N VAL A 420 5.22 -0.36 -15.85
CA VAL A 420 5.82 -1.68 -16.04
C VAL A 420 4.81 -2.79 -15.74
N ASN A 421 5.10 -3.93 -16.34
CA ASN A 421 4.43 -5.20 -16.13
C ASN A 421 5.44 -6.19 -15.56
N TYR A 422 5.05 -6.93 -14.53
CA TYR A 422 5.92 -7.86 -13.83
C TYR A 422 5.34 -9.27 -13.88
N MET A 423 6.20 -10.25 -14.18
CA MET A 423 5.88 -11.67 -14.27
C MET A 423 7.05 -12.53 -13.76
N ILE A 424 6.81 -13.81 -13.49
CA ILE A 424 7.89 -14.72 -13.08
C ILE A 424 8.78 -15.13 -14.27
N ASP A 425 8.15 -15.71 -15.30
CA ASP A 425 8.73 -16.06 -16.60
C ASP A 425 7.56 -16.12 -17.62
N LEU A 426 7.84 -15.84 -18.90
CA LEU A 426 6.86 -16.01 -19.98
C LEU A 426 6.53 -17.49 -20.25
N ASN A 427 7.48 -18.37 -19.97
CA ASN A 427 7.34 -19.80 -20.21
C ASN A 427 6.87 -20.58 -18.97
N GLU A 428 6.46 -19.87 -17.91
CA GLU A 428 5.96 -20.52 -16.69
C GLU A 428 4.63 -21.21 -16.98
N THR A 429 4.57 -22.51 -16.78
CA THR A 429 3.31 -23.25 -16.88
C THR A 429 2.45 -22.98 -15.66
N GLU A 430 1.12 -23.10 -15.80
CA GLU A 430 0.20 -22.92 -14.68
C GLU A 430 0.52 -23.88 -13.51
N ASP A 431 0.86 -25.13 -13.81
CA ASP A 431 1.24 -26.13 -12.81
C ASP A 431 2.48 -25.69 -12.01
N LYS A 432 3.49 -25.16 -12.71
CA LYS A 432 4.72 -24.67 -12.09
C LYS A 432 4.47 -23.43 -11.24
N ALA A 433 3.65 -22.49 -11.73
CA ALA A 433 3.25 -21.32 -10.96
C ALA A 433 2.55 -21.72 -9.65
N LEU A 434 1.62 -22.66 -9.70
CA LEU A 434 0.92 -23.16 -8.50
C LEU A 434 1.88 -23.88 -7.53
N ASP A 435 2.88 -24.60 -8.04
CA ASP A 435 3.94 -25.22 -7.23
C ASP A 435 4.83 -24.17 -6.53
N ASP A 436 5.24 -23.13 -7.26
CA ASP A 436 6.09 -22.06 -6.72
C ASP A 436 5.33 -21.16 -5.74
N MET A 437 4.04 -20.86 -5.97
CA MET A 437 3.17 -20.19 -5.01
C MET A 437 2.98 -21.02 -3.73
N SER A 438 2.90 -22.34 -3.86
CA SER A 438 2.85 -23.26 -2.74
C SER A 438 4.15 -23.21 -1.93
N GLU A 439 5.31 -23.27 -2.59
CA GLU A 439 6.61 -23.15 -1.94
C GLU A 439 6.78 -21.79 -1.24
N PHE A 440 6.36 -20.71 -1.87
CA PHE A 440 6.36 -19.38 -1.26
C PHE A 440 5.49 -19.35 0.01
N SER A 441 4.28 -19.91 -0.07
CA SER A 441 3.32 -19.87 1.04
C SER A 441 3.70 -20.73 2.24
N VAL A 442 4.58 -21.74 2.06
CA VAL A 442 5.21 -22.43 3.20
C VAL A 442 6.02 -21.44 4.06
N LYS A 443 6.71 -20.46 3.45
CA LYS A 443 7.42 -19.40 4.20
C LYS A 443 6.45 -18.51 4.97
N THR A 444 5.31 -18.18 4.36
CA THR A 444 4.23 -17.42 5.00
C THR A 444 3.68 -18.15 6.22
N ILE A 445 3.44 -19.47 6.13
CA ILE A 445 3.03 -20.30 7.29
C ILE A 445 4.11 -20.31 8.36
N LYS A 446 5.38 -20.49 7.97
CA LYS A 446 6.50 -20.47 8.91
C LYS A 446 6.58 -19.16 9.68
N ALA A 447 6.49 -18.02 8.98
CA ALA A 447 6.48 -16.70 9.61
C ALA A 447 5.29 -16.51 10.57
N PHE A 448 4.10 -16.98 10.18
CA PHE A 448 2.93 -16.99 11.07
C PHE A 448 3.19 -17.85 12.32
N HIS A 449 3.70 -19.08 12.16
CA HIS A 449 4.00 -19.96 13.27
C HIS A 449 5.07 -19.42 14.21
N GLU A 450 6.14 -18.81 13.68
CA GLU A 450 7.18 -18.17 14.48
C GLU A 450 6.64 -16.97 15.26
N THR A 451 5.82 -16.14 14.62
CA THR A 451 5.24 -14.94 15.23
C THR A 451 4.26 -15.29 16.36
N PHE A 452 3.38 -16.27 16.12
CA PHE A 452 2.39 -16.70 17.11
C PHE A 452 2.95 -17.70 18.13
N GLY A 453 4.11 -18.30 17.86
CA GLY A 453 4.76 -19.30 18.70
C GLY A 453 4.04 -20.65 18.67
N VAL A 454 3.64 -21.15 17.49
CA VAL A 454 2.92 -22.43 17.36
C VAL A 454 3.76 -23.58 17.94
N ASP A 455 3.14 -24.37 18.82
CA ASP A 455 3.79 -25.49 19.49
C ASP A 455 3.53 -26.81 18.76
N TYR A 456 4.53 -27.25 17.99
CA TYR A 456 4.49 -28.51 17.25
C TYR A 456 4.61 -29.75 18.14
N ASP A 457 5.18 -29.59 19.34
CA ASP A 457 5.46 -30.70 20.27
C ASP A 457 4.33 -30.87 21.30
N TYR A 458 3.28 -30.05 21.20
CA TYR A 458 2.10 -30.22 22.02
C TYR A 458 1.51 -31.62 21.73
N GLY A 459 1.54 -32.50 22.75
CA GLY A 459 1.22 -33.93 22.68
C GLY A 459 -0.25 -34.23 22.37
N TYR A 460 -0.75 -33.67 21.27
CA TYR A 460 -2.13 -33.69 20.83
C TYR A 460 -2.42 -34.99 20.08
N THR A 461 -3.30 -35.81 20.65
CA THR A 461 -3.73 -37.08 20.07
C THR A 461 -5.25 -37.18 19.94
N ALA A 462 -5.98 -36.08 20.14
CA ALA A 462 -7.44 -36.14 20.18
C ALA A 462 -8.03 -36.37 18.77
N GLU A 463 -9.08 -37.19 18.73
CA GLU A 463 -9.84 -37.49 17.51
C GLU A 463 -10.39 -36.20 16.89
N PRO A 464 -10.30 -36.02 15.56
CA PRO A 464 -10.85 -34.83 14.90
C PRO A 464 -12.33 -34.65 15.20
N ASN A 465 -12.76 -33.41 15.42
CA ASN A 465 -14.12 -33.04 15.84
C ASN A 465 -14.56 -33.52 17.24
N SER A 466 -13.68 -34.11 18.05
CA SER A 466 -13.97 -34.40 19.45
C SER A 466 -14.04 -33.12 20.29
N LYS A 467 -14.60 -33.21 21.51
CA LYS A 467 -14.59 -32.08 22.48
C LYS A 467 -13.17 -31.59 22.82
N ASP A 468 -12.17 -32.44 22.63
CA ASP A 468 -10.77 -32.16 22.97
C ASP A 468 -9.96 -31.64 21.75
N ASP A 469 -10.58 -31.52 20.54
CA ASP A 469 -9.88 -31.08 19.32
C ASP A 469 -9.67 -29.57 19.19
N ILE A 470 -8.43 -29.11 19.10
CA ILE A 470 -8.03 -27.70 19.21
C ILE A 470 -7.41 -27.17 17.92
N LEU A 471 -7.81 -26.04 17.33
CA LEU A 471 -7.21 -25.53 16.08
C LEU A 471 -5.67 -25.44 16.14
N MET A 472 -5.10 -24.92 17.22
CA MET A 472 -3.66 -24.82 17.42
C MET A 472 -3.26 -24.76 18.89
N ALA A 473 -2.01 -25.11 19.17
CA ALA A 473 -1.35 -24.86 20.44
C ALA A 473 -0.28 -23.79 20.25
N LEU A 474 -0.15 -22.86 21.19
CA LEU A 474 0.86 -21.80 21.18
C LEU A 474 1.71 -21.91 22.46
N LYS A 475 3.03 -21.79 22.31
CA LYS A 475 3.96 -21.69 23.43
C LYS A 475 3.72 -20.40 24.20
N ARG A 476 3.78 -20.46 25.52
CA ARG A 476 3.80 -19.25 26.35
C ARG A 476 5.02 -18.38 26.03
N SER A 477 4.76 -17.24 25.43
CA SER A 477 5.75 -16.23 25.01
C SER A 477 5.29 -14.82 25.38
N ASP A 478 6.18 -13.84 25.25
CA ASP A 478 5.82 -12.43 25.47
C ASP A 478 4.71 -11.98 24.52
N PHE A 479 4.65 -12.52 23.30
CA PHE A 479 3.52 -12.33 22.39
C PHE A 479 2.21 -12.81 23.02
N THR A 480 2.13 -14.08 23.44
CA THR A 480 0.90 -14.65 24.01
C THR A 480 0.48 -13.99 25.32
N LYS A 481 1.42 -13.42 26.10
CA LYS A 481 1.12 -12.62 27.30
C LYS A 481 0.43 -11.29 26.95
N ASN A 482 0.75 -10.71 25.79
CA ASN A 482 0.15 -9.46 25.29
C ASN A 482 -1.24 -9.68 24.68
N ILE A 483 -1.65 -10.93 24.45
CA ILE A 483 -3.02 -11.26 24.05
C ILE A 483 -3.94 -11.18 25.29
N TYR A 484 -4.76 -10.13 25.36
CA TYR A 484 -5.60 -9.84 26.52
C TYR A 484 -7.09 -9.95 26.19
N PHE A 485 -7.69 -11.09 26.49
CA PHE A 485 -9.14 -11.26 26.45
C PHE A 485 -9.74 -10.90 27.81
N GLN A 486 -10.67 -9.93 27.85
CA GLN A 486 -11.39 -9.58 29.07
C GLN A 486 -12.41 -10.68 29.41
N GLY A 487 -12.07 -11.57 30.36
CA GLY A 487 -13.02 -12.43 31.07
C GLY A 487 -14.00 -13.23 30.21
N PHE A 488 -15.05 -13.75 30.85
CA PHE A 488 -16.18 -14.38 30.17
C PHE A 488 -16.93 -13.28 29.39
N ARG A 489 -17.08 -13.42 28.05
CA ARG A 489 -17.84 -12.53 27.12
C ARG A 489 -17.10 -11.32 26.51
N SER A 490 -15.88 -11.49 25.99
CA SER A 490 -15.27 -10.48 25.10
C SER A 490 -15.99 -10.45 23.75
N SER A 491 -16.07 -9.28 23.09
CA SER A 491 -16.67 -9.19 21.76
C SER A 491 -15.79 -9.86 20.70
N SER A 492 -16.40 -10.48 19.69
CA SER A 492 -15.69 -11.06 18.53
C SER A 492 -14.82 -10.03 17.80
N HIS A 493 -15.16 -8.75 17.92
CA HIS A 493 -14.35 -7.63 17.47
C HIS A 493 -13.00 -7.52 18.19
N GLN A 494 -13.01 -7.51 19.52
CA GLN A 494 -11.77 -7.42 20.31
C GLN A 494 -10.86 -8.63 20.06
N MET A 495 -11.42 -9.83 20.00
CA MET A 495 -10.62 -11.02 19.66
C MET A 495 -10.04 -10.94 18.25
N SER A 496 -10.87 -10.64 17.26
CA SER A 496 -10.43 -10.49 15.87
C SER A 496 -9.30 -9.47 15.77
N SER A 497 -9.39 -8.34 16.47
CA SER A 497 -8.34 -7.31 16.44
C SER A 497 -7.00 -7.79 17.02
N GLN A 498 -7.03 -8.65 18.06
CA GLN A 498 -5.81 -9.16 18.68
C GLN A 498 -5.16 -10.27 17.83
N LEU A 499 -5.95 -11.17 17.27
CA LEU A 499 -5.46 -12.25 16.42
C LEU A 499 -5.08 -11.77 15.01
N SER A 500 -5.74 -10.72 14.49
CA SER A 500 -5.33 -10.04 13.27
C SER A 500 -4.10 -9.13 13.45
N LEU A 501 -3.53 -9.05 14.66
CA LEU A 501 -2.38 -8.19 14.99
C LEU A 501 -2.61 -6.69 14.72
N THR A 502 -3.87 -6.29 14.56
CA THR A 502 -4.31 -4.96 14.20
C THR A 502 -5.03 -4.32 15.38
N ASN A 503 -4.27 -3.96 16.42
CA ASN A 503 -4.81 -3.22 17.55
C ASN A 503 -3.78 -2.39 18.32
N ASP A 504 -4.18 -1.16 18.63
CA ASP A 504 -3.47 -0.21 19.48
C ASP A 504 -3.49 -0.53 20.97
N LEU A 505 -4.40 -1.39 21.43
CA LEU A 505 -4.50 -1.77 22.84
C LEU A 505 -3.38 -2.72 23.28
N THR A 506 -2.85 -3.53 22.35
CA THR A 506 -1.88 -4.60 22.63
C THR A 506 -0.50 -4.33 22.03
N ASN A 507 -0.33 -3.24 21.27
CA ASN A 507 0.92 -2.86 20.60
C ASN A 507 1.53 -4.00 19.76
N LEU A 508 0.68 -4.79 19.09
CA LEU A 508 1.11 -5.99 18.34
C LEU A 508 1.59 -5.69 16.91
N GLU A 509 1.56 -4.42 16.49
CA GLU A 509 1.94 -4.00 15.15
C GLU A 509 3.38 -4.39 14.78
N SER A 510 4.31 -4.30 15.74
CA SER A 510 5.70 -4.72 15.51
C SER A 510 5.83 -6.22 15.21
N TYR A 511 4.95 -7.06 15.78
CA TYR A 511 4.89 -8.47 15.44
C TYR A 511 4.37 -8.68 14.02
N ARG A 512 3.39 -7.88 13.58
CA ARG A 512 2.88 -7.91 12.20
C ARG A 512 3.96 -7.56 11.19
N GLU A 513 4.68 -6.46 11.40
CA GLU A 513 5.76 -6.04 10.50
C GLU A 513 6.90 -7.07 10.47
N SER A 514 7.31 -7.60 11.63
CA SER A 514 8.29 -8.68 11.70
C SER A 514 7.81 -9.95 10.98
N MET A 515 6.52 -10.28 11.08
CA MET A 515 5.93 -11.43 10.38
C MET A 515 5.97 -11.23 8.86
N PHE A 516 5.72 -10.01 8.38
CA PHE A 516 5.76 -9.68 6.95
C PHE A 516 7.18 -9.76 6.39
N ASP A 517 8.17 -9.23 7.13
CA ASP A 517 9.58 -9.34 6.77
C ASP A 517 10.04 -10.81 6.69
N LEU A 518 9.69 -11.63 7.69
CA LEU A 518 10.00 -13.06 7.70
C LEU A 518 9.35 -13.81 6.53
N ALA A 519 8.13 -13.41 6.14
CA ALA A 519 7.39 -13.99 5.03
C ALA A 519 7.82 -13.46 3.65
N ASN A 520 8.75 -12.51 3.58
CA ASN A 520 9.09 -11.76 2.36
C ASN A 520 7.85 -11.10 1.71
N LEU A 521 7.00 -10.46 2.50
CA LEU A 521 5.80 -9.76 2.04
C LEU A 521 5.96 -8.24 2.17
N PRO A 522 5.35 -7.46 1.26
CA PRO A 522 5.28 -6.01 1.43
C PRO A 522 4.53 -5.61 2.70
N SER A 523 4.92 -4.48 3.30
CA SER A 523 4.33 -3.95 4.54
C SER A 523 2.86 -3.56 4.41
N ASP A 524 2.38 -3.31 3.18
CA ASP A 524 0.98 -3.02 2.88
C ASP A 524 0.13 -4.26 2.54
N THR A 525 0.70 -5.47 2.73
CA THR A 525 -0.05 -6.72 2.62
C THR A 525 -1.14 -6.79 3.69
N PHE A 526 -2.33 -7.23 3.32
CA PHE A 526 -3.42 -7.42 4.25
C PHE A 526 -3.24 -8.73 5.03
N PHE A 527 -3.35 -8.66 6.37
CA PHE A 527 -3.41 -9.84 7.24
C PHE A 527 -4.65 -9.76 8.11
N THR A 528 -5.33 -10.89 8.25
CA THR A 528 -6.44 -10.99 9.20
C THR A 528 -6.61 -12.42 9.66
N PHE A 529 -6.94 -12.57 10.94
CA PHE A 529 -7.39 -13.80 11.55
C PHE A 529 -8.59 -13.44 12.41
N SER A 530 -9.78 -13.53 11.82
CA SER A 530 -10.96 -12.89 12.38
C SER A 530 -12.23 -13.69 12.19
N GLN A 531 -13.10 -13.66 13.19
CA GLN A 531 -14.45 -14.20 13.06
C GLN A 531 -15.36 -13.15 12.42
N ARG A 532 -16.25 -13.57 11.51
CA ARG A 532 -17.18 -12.69 10.80
C ARG A 532 -18.56 -13.33 10.71
N GLN A 533 -19.61 -12.50 10.78
CA GLN A 533 -20.94 -12.95 10.38
C GLN A 533 -20.98 -13.01 8.86
N SER A 534 -21.52 -14.10 8.35
CA SER A 534 -21.65 -14.37 6.94
C SER A 534 -22.84 -13.61 6.35
N SER A 535 -22.95 -12.27 6.48
CA SER A 535 -24.06 -11.54 5.83
C SER A 535 -23.73 -11.21 4.36
N MET A 536 -24.71 -11.33 3.47
CA MET A 536 -24.54 -11.14 2.01
C MET A 536 -24.29 -9.67 1.59
N LEU A 537 -24.59 -8.70 2.45
CA LEU A 537 -24.76 -7.30 2.02
C LEU A 537 -23.64 -6.35 2.46
N HIS A 538 -22.92 -6.60 3.57
CA HIS A 538 -21.88 -5.68 4.04
C HIS A 538 -20.69 -6.41 4.69
N VAL A 539 -19.59 -6.51 3.93
CA VAL A 539 -18.30 -7.07 4.36
C VAL A 539 -17.67 -6.30 5.54
N ALA A 540 -18.13 -5.08 5.82
CA ALA A 540 -17.44 -4.14 6.70
C ALA A 540 -17.84 -4.17 8.19
N GLN A 541 -19.01 -4.67 8.62
CA GLN A 541 -19.48 -4.32 9.99
C GLN A 541 -20.24 -5.39 10.79
N HIS A 542 -20.44 -6.62 10.31
CA HIS A 542 -21.16 -7.62 11.10
C HIS A 542 -20.20 -8.57 11.83
N PHE A 543 -19.67 -8.09 12.95
CA PHE A 543 -19.22 -8.97 14.03
C PHE A 543 -20.46 -9.70 14.57
N LEU A 544 -20.41 -11.02 14.73
CA LEU A 544 -21.55 -11.81 15.21
C LEU A 544 -22.05 -11.24 16.55
N GLY A 545 -23.28 -10.71 16.56
CA GLY A 545 -23.92 -10.20 17.79
C GLY A 545 -24.27 -11.30 18.79
N GLN A 546 -24.33 -12.57 18.34
CA GLN A 546 -24.81 -13.71 19.14
C GLN A 546 -23.74 -14.77 19.47
N SER A 547 -22.57 -14.76 18.81
CA SER A 547 -21.44 -15.64 19.15
C SER A 547 -20.48 -14.93 20.09
N LYS A 548 -20.43 -15.33 21.36
CA LYS A 548 -19.52 -14.76 22.37
C LYS A 548 -18.25 -15.60 22.45
N TRP A 549 -17.09 -14.95 22.51
CA TRP A 549 -15.81 -15.62 22.79
C TRP A 549 -15.36 -15.22 24.19
N GLY A 550 -14.47 -16.00 24.77
CA GLY A 550 -13.93 -15.72 26.09
C GLY A 550 -12.62 -16.46 26.30
N LYS A 551 -11.80 -15.92 27.19
CA LYS A 551 -10.68 -16.70 27.73
C LYS A 551 -11.24 -17.75 28.67
N GLY A 552 -10.65 -18.94 28.70
CA GLY A 552 -10.80 -19.81 29.86
C GLY A 552 -10.31 -19.09 31.11
N THR A 553 -11.14 -19.02 32.15
CA THR A 553 -10.96 -18.16 33.33
C THR A 553 -10.48 -18.92 34.57
N ASN A 554 -9.73 -20.01 34.43
CA ASN A 554 -9.06 -20.59 35.60
C ASN A 554 -7.70 -19.93 35.87
N GLU A 555 -7.27 -19.97 37.14
CA GLU A 555 -6.07 -19.32 37.69
C GLU A 555 -4.75 -19.73 36.99
N GLU A 556 -4.78 -20.76 36.13
CA GLU A 556 -3.65 -21.24 35.34
C GLU A 556 -3.59 -20.67 33.90
N GLY A 557 -4.65 -19.99 33.41
CA GLY A 557 -4.64 -19.29 32.11
C GLY A 557 -4.52 -20.20 30.88
N LYS A 558 -5.26 -21.31 30.85
CA LYS A 558 -5.22 -22.28 29.74
C LYS A 558 -5.93 -21.73 28.48
N GLY A 559 -5.23 -21.06 27.57
CA GLY A 559 -5.70 -20.81 26.19
C GLY A 559 -6.89 -19.87 25.95
N ILE A 560 -7.49 -20.01 24.76
CA ILE A 560 -8.65 -19.28 24.21
C ILE A 560 -9.81 -20.27 24.01
N GLU A 561 -10.95 -19.97 24.61
CA GLU A 561 -12.16 -20.79 24.52
C GLU A 561 -13.14 -20.26 23.47
N LEU A 562 -13.69 -21.19 22.69
CA LEU A 562 -14.85 -21.02 21.83
C LEU A 562 -16.12 -21.31 22.65
N PHE A 563 -17.06 -20.37 22.69
CA PHE A 563 -18.38 -20.58 23.30
C PHE A 563 -19.45 -20.69 22.22
N HIS A 564 -20.32 -21.69 22.38
CA HIS A 564 -21.51 -21.81 21.55
C HIS A 564 -22.71 -21.22 22.30
N HIS A 565 -23.30 -20.13 21.81
CA HIS A 565 -24.58 -19.63 22.31
C HIS A 565 -25.64 -19.90 21.26
N ASN A 566 -26.54 -20.83 21.58
CA ASN A 566 -27.71 -21.14 20.76
C ASN A 566 -28.93 -20.58 21.50
N ASP A 567 -29.41 -19.40 21.10
CA ASP A 567 -30.59 -18.75 21.70
C ASP A 567 -31.92 -19.40 21.26
N GLY A 568 -31.88 -20.63 20.74
CA GLY A 568 -33.05 -21.39 20.31
C GLY A 568 -33.53 -21.08 18.89
N ALA A 569 -32.90 -20.13 18.19
CA ALA A 569 -33.02 -19.99 16.75
C ALA A 569 -32.04 -20.98 16.10
N GLN A 570 -32.55 -21.99 15.38
CA GLN A 570 -31.68 -22.80 14.54
C GLN A 570 -30.92 -21.86 13.58
N PRO A 571 -29.59 -22.02 13.42
CA PRO A 571 -28.90 -21.29 12.39
C PRO A 571 -29.55 -21.70 11.07
N ASN A 572 -30.22 -20.75 10.41
CA ASN A 572 -30.53 -20.92 8.99
C ASN A 572 -29.20 -21.06 8.26
N ASP A 573 -29.17 -21.75 7.11
CA ASP A 573 -27.94 -21.95 6.31
C ASP A 573 -27.20 -20.63 5.97
N ASP A 574 -27.88 -19.49 6.12
CA ASP A 574 -27.37 -18.13 5.91
C ASP A 574 -26.57 -17.54 7.10
N ASP A 575 -26.59 -18.15 8.30
CA ASP A 575 -25.93 -17.65 9.53
C ASP A 575 -24.91 -18.67 10.10
N CYS A 576 -23.90 -19.04 9.32
CA CYS A 576 -22.80 -19.91 9.78
C CYS A 576 -21.68 -19.15 10.51
N GLN A 577 -21.10 -19.76 11.54
CA GLN A 577 -19.92 -19.22 12.21
C GLN A 577 -18.66 -19.53 11.40
N SER A 578 -18.14 -18.53 10.69
CA SER A 578 -16.91 -18.65 9.91
C SER A 578 -15.76 -17.82 10.49
N ILE A 579 -14.56 -18.36 10.37
CA ILE A 579 -13.33 -17.59 10.51
C ILE A 579 -12.82 -17.28 9.11
N TYR A 580 -12.54 -16.00 8.90
CA TYR A 580 -11.76 -15.54 7.77
C TYR A 580 -10.30 -15.40 8.19
N TRP A 581 -9.43 -16.07 7.43
CA TRP A 581 -7.98 -16.01 7.60
C TRP A 581 -7.34 -15.62 6.27
N THR A 582 -6.47 -14.61 6.28
CA THR A 582 -5.69 -14.20 5.12
C THR A 582 -4.27 -13.84 5.51
N PHE A 583 -3.30 -14.37 4.76
CA PHE A 583 -1.90 -13.99 4.81
C PHE A 583 -1.19 -14.42 3.53
N GLY A 584 -0.56 -13.49 2.81
CA GLY A 584 0.12 -13.80 1.55
C GLY A 584 -0.88 -14.26 0.47
N TYR A 585 -0.61 -15.37 -0.23
CA TYR A 585 -1.56 -15.92 -1.22
C TYR A 585 -2.62 -16.85 -0.62
N LEU A 586 -2.61 -17.02 0.69
CA LEU A 586 -3.54 -17.88 1.41
C LEU A 586 -4.65 -17.01 2.01
N SER A 587 -5.89 -17.20 1.56
CA SER A 587 -7.08 -16.41 1.92
C SER A 587 -8.29 -17.33 1.82
N PHE A 588 -8.87 -17.67 2.97
CA PHE A 588 -9.99 -18.60 3.01
C PHE A 588 -10.89 -18.35 4.21
N ASN A 589 -12.11 -18.84 4.08
CA ASN A 589 -13.04 -18.95 5.18
C ASN A 589 -13.09 -20.41 5.62
N PHE A 590 -13.19 -20.66 6.92
CA PHE A 590 -13.49 -22.00 7.40
C PHE A 590 -14.66 -21.99 8.37
N ASN A 591 -15.62 -22.86 8.07
CA ASN A 591 -16.83 -23.01 8.87
C ASN A 591 -16.52 -23.89 10.10
N LEU A 592 -16.87 -23.39 11.27
CA LEU A 592 -16.67 -24.04 12.56
C LEU A 592 -17.88 -24.86 13.03
N ASP A 593 -19.01 -24.84 12.32
CA ASP A 593 -20.27 -25.41 12.79
C ASP A 593 -20.11 -26.86 13.26
N ARG A 594 -19.25 -27.70 12.64
CA ARG A 594 -18.96 -29.03 13.20
C ARG A 594 -17.93 -29.05 14.32
N ILE A 595 -16.91 -28.19 14.36
CA ILE A 595 -16.06 -28.10 15.58
C ILE A 595 -16.91 -27.71 16.80
N MET A 596 -17.96 -26.91 16.57
CA MET A 596 -18.88 -26.39 17.56
C MET A 596 -20.06 -27.34 17.85
N ASN A 597 -20.59 -28.05 16.85
CA ASN A 597 -21.78 -28.91 16.94
C ASN A 597 -21.49 -30.43 16.90
N ALA A 598 -20.28 -30.89 16.56
CA ALA A 598 -20.01 -32.33 16.33
C ALA A 598 -19.91 -33.20 17.59
N THR A 599 -20.21 -32.64 18.75
CA THR A 599 -20.52 -33.44 19.93
C THR A 599 -22.00 -33.30 20.18
N SER A 600 -22.77 -34.34 19.83
CA SER A 600 -24.10 -34.61 20.38
C SER A 600 -24.15 -34.56 21.92
N ASP A 601 -22.97 -34.55 22.56
CA ASP A 601 -22.74 -34.63 24.00
C ASP A 601 -22.32 -33.29 24.64
N LEU A 602 -22.16 -32.20 23.87
CA LEU A 602 -21.98 -30.88 24.50
C LEU A 602 -23.34 -30.41 25.00
N PRO A 603 -23.52 -30.16 26.31
CA PRO A 603 -24.78 -29.64 26.82
C PRO A 603 -25.09 -28.28 26.17
N LEU A 604 -26.39 -27.95 26.08
CA LEU A 604 -26.83 -26.59 25.78
C LEU A 604 -26.05 -25.62 26.69
N ALA A 605 -25.24 -24.74 26.11
CA ALA A 605 -24.26 -23.84 26.76
C ALA A 605 -22.83 -24.38 27.07
N GLY A 606 -22.33 -25.39 26.34
CA GLY A 606 -20.93 -25.83 26.43
C GLY A 606 -19.89 -24.85 25.83
N SER A 607 -18.65 -24.91 26.34
CA SER A 607 -17.46 -24.27 25.77
C SER A 607 -16.40 -25.31 25.39
N LYS A 608 -15.49 -24.94 24.49
CA LYS A 608 -14.38 -25.78 24.02
C LYS A 608 -13.13 -24.95 23.81
N TYR A 609 -11.95 -25.47 24.20
CA TYR A 609 -10.70 -24.81 23.84
C TYR A 609 -10.48 -24.87 22.33
N PHE A 610 -10.19 -23.72 21.73
CA PHE A 610 -9.89 -23.61 20.31
C PHE A 610 -8.41 -23.38 20.07
N ILE A 611 -7.79 -22.57 20.93
CA ILE A 611 -6.36 -22.33 20.95
C ILE A 611 -5.90 -22.62 22.38
N VAL A 612 -4.86 -23.41 22.57
CA VAL A 612 -4.32 -23.70 23.91
C VAL A 612 -2.94 -23.07 24.09
N PHE A 613 -2.59 -22.77 25.34
CA PHE A 613 -1.26 -22.26 25.69
C PHE A 613 -0.46 -23.33 26.42
N SER A 614 0.68 -23.73 25.85
CA SER A 614 1.59 -24.76 26.38
C SER A 614 2.86 -24.20 27.01
#